data_AF-A0A7J7PAZ5-F1
#
_entry.id   AF-A0A7J7PAZ5-F1
#
_cell.length_a   1.000
_cell.length_b   1.000
_cell.length_c   1.000
_cell.angle_alpha   90.00
_cell.angle_beta   90.00
_cell.angle_gamma   90.00
#
_symmetry.space_group_name_H-M   'P 1'
#
loop_
_entity.id
_entity.type
_entity.pdbx_description
1 polymer ?
#
loop_
_entity_poly.entity_id
_entity_poly.type
_entity_poly.pdbx_seq_one_letter_code
_entity_poly.pdbx_strand_id
1 'polypeptide(L)'
;MGSRRSNNRSKKMIKRTRMMKRISSTPLMKAFPRDFILVELVAQVAKSSARDLMKLRLSCKDFNHEGNQSYTYKHVSLDNLPVFLWEPKSSPKFQSFESFVQNCANNSNSEALYRLGMVAFFGKSEADLGLSLLEQAANHGHKVASYVLGIILISSVDVDSRVKGVELLKKIQRDGGISRCRIESNKILGRMWLKNILSHQKPMCENQFCKKDGGRKGSKWASDDKEDDVIFDCEDCKWDYTIKLFNKMLSGH
;
A
#
# COMPACT_ATOMS: atom_id res chain seq x y z
N MET A 1 14.69 -94.46 -6.31
CA MET A 1 15.44 -93.57 -7.22
C MET A 1 14.68 -93.45 -8.53
N GLY A 2 14.49 -92.22 -9.02
CA GLY A 2 14.14 -91.90 -10.41
C GLY A 2 12.71 -92.21 -10.89
N SER A 3 11.88 -91.17 -11.03
CA SER A 3 11.43 -90.68 -12.35
C SER A 3 10.26 -89.71 -12.22
N ARG A 4 10.40 -88.53 -12.85
CA ARG A 4 9.38 -87.49 -13.03
C ARG A 4 8.42 -87.87 -14.16
N ARG A 5 7.11 -87.61 -14.00
CA ARG A 5 6.23 -86.98 -15.02
C ARG A 5 4.77 -86.87 -14.55
N SER A 6 4.23 -85.65 -14.47
CA SER A 6 3.14 -85.13 -15.32
C SER A 6 2.80 -83.71 -14.84
N ASN A 7 3.05 -82.67 -15.65
CA ASN A 7 2.07 -81.98 -16.50
C ASN A 7 0.71 -81.71 -15.82
N ASN A 8 0.38 -80.44 -15.55
CA ASN A 8 -0.49 -79.68 -16.46
C ASN A 8 -0.82 -78.23 -16.04
N ARG A 9 -1.03 -77.40 -17.07
CA ARG A 9 -1.99 -76.28 -17.20
C ARG A 9 -1.64 -74.89 -16.63
N SER A 10 -1.00 -74.12 -17.52
CA SER A 10 -1.43 -72.82 -18.06
C SER A 10 -2.40 -71.94 -17.26
N LYS A 11 -1.93 -70.73 -16.92
CA LYS A 11 -2.76 -69.52 -16.89
C LYS A 11 -2.00 -68.35 -17.55
N LYS A 12 -2.42 -67.98 -18.76
CA LYS A 12 -1.99 -66.75 -19.47
C LYS A 12 -2.55 -65.54 -18.72
N MET A 13 -1.69 -64.65 -18.24
CA MET A 13 -2.08 -63.31 -17.78
C MET A 13 -2.14 -62.35 -18.98
N ILE A 14 -3.36 -61.93 -19.33
CA ILE A 14 -3.60 -60.85 -20.29
C ILE A 14 -3.36 -59.51 -19.56
N LYS A 15 -2.22 -58.85 -19.84
CA LYS A 15 -2.00 -57.47 -19.41
C LYS A 15 -2.81 -56.53 -20.30
N ARG A 16 -3.90 -55.97 -19.76
CA ARG A 16 -4.64 -54.86 -20.37
C ARG A 16 -3.82 -53.58 -20.27
N THR A 17 -3.18 -53.16 -21.35
CA THR A 17 -2.62 -51.81 -21.50
C THR A 17 -3.77 -50.83 -21.75
N ARG A 18 -4.04 -49.95 -20.77
CA ARG A 18 -4.86 -48.76 -20.98
C ARG A 18 -4.02 -47.74 -21.75
N MET A 19 -4.27 -47.56 -23.05
CA MET A 19 -3.78 -46.39 -23.79
C MET A 19 -4.46 -45.15 -23.22
N MET A 20 -3.68 -44.28 -22.56
CA MET A 20 -4.15 -42.92 -22.29
C MET A 20 -4.21 -42.16 -23.62
N LYS A 21 -5.42 -41.75 -24.01
CA LYS A 21 -5.64 -40.82 -25.12
C LYS A 21 -4.85 -39.55 -24.82
N ARG A 22 -3.86 -39.23 -25.66
CA ARG A 22 -3.21 -37.90 -25.66
C ARG A 22 -4.29 -36.86 -25.92
N ILE A 23 -4.57 -36.05 -24.92
CA ILE A 23 -5.32 -34.80 -25.10
C ILE A 23 -4.40 -33.92 -25.95
N SER A 24 -4.77 -33.71 -27.22
CA SER A 24 -4.07 -32.81 -28.12
C SER A 24 -4.14 -31.40 -27.52
N SER A 25 -3.00 -30.85 -27.16
CA SER A 25 -2.89 -29.47 -26.73
C SER A 25 -3.31 -28.56 -27.88
N THR A 26 -4.32 -27.73 -27.64
CA THR A 26 -4.79 -26.71 -28.55
C THR A 26 -3.67 -25.70 -28.89
N PRO A 27 -3.60 -25.14 -30.10
CA PRO A 27 -2.45 -24.37 -30.58
C PRO A 27 -2.29 -22.98 -29.95
N LEU A 28 -3.24 -22.53 -29.13
CA LEU A 28 -3.27 -21.16 -28.61
C LEU A 28 -2.12 -20.85 -27.62
N MET A 29 -1.59 -21.89 -26.95
CA MET A 29 -0.48 -21.78 -26.00
C MET A 29 0.90 -21.69 -26.67
N LYS A 30 1.01 -21.89 -28.00
CA LYS A 30 2.28 -21.73 -28.73
C LYS A 30 2.56 -20.28 -29.14
N ALA A 31 1.61 -19.36 -28.93
CA ALA A 31 1.68 -17.98 -29.40
C ALA A 31 2.16 -16.97 -28.34
N PHE A 32 2.38 -17.38 -27.09
CA PHE A 32 2.94 -16.51 -26.06
C PHE A 32 4.39 -16.94 -25.77
N PRO A 33 5.38 -16.05 -25.97
CA PRO A 33 6.75 -16.29 -25.51
C PRO A 33 6.70 -16.65 -24.02
N ARG A 34 7.40 -17.71 -23.60
CA ARG A 34 7.47 -18.12 -22.18
C ARG A 34 7.76 -16.93 -21.27
N ASP A 35 8.59 -16.02 -21.76
CA ASP A 35 9.03 -14.80 -21.08
C ASP A 35 7.86 -13.86 -20.76
N PHE A 36 6.85 -13.73 -21.63
CA PHE A 36 5.68 -12.89 -21.36
C PHE A 36 4.82 -13.44 -20.21
N ILE A 37 4.61 -14.76 -20.17
CA ILE A 37 3.84 -15.42 -19.10
C ILE A 37 4.58 -15.29 -17.77
N LEU A 38 5.92 -15.40 -17.78
CA LEU A 38 6.75 -15.23 -16.59
C LEU A 38 6.66 -13.81 -16.03
N VAL A 39 6.81 -12.80 -16.87
CA VAL A 39 6.68 -11.38 -16.49
C VAL A 39 5.32 -11.10 -15.86
N GLU A 40 4.23 -11.54 -16.50
CA GLU A 40 2.88 -11.28 -16.00
C GLU A 40 2.61 -12.00 -14.68
N LEU A 41 3.05 -13.25 -14.55
CA LEU A 41 2.92 -14.00 -13.29
C LEU A 41 3.67 -13.31 -12.16
N VAL A 42 4.92 -12.91 -12.38
CA VAL A 42 5.74 -12.23 -11.37
C VAL A 42 5.13 -10.90 -10.99
N ALA A 43 4.65 -10.13 -11.96
CA ALA A 43 3.97 -8.87 -11.72
C ALA A 43 2.69 -9.05 -10.90
N GLN A 44 1.91 -10.11 -11.18
CA GLN A 44 0.67 -10.38 -10.45
C GLN A 44 0.94 -10.82 -9.00
N VAL A 45 1.97 -11.65 -8.79
CA VAL A 45 2.42 -12.02 -7.45
C VAL A 45 2.93 -10.79 -6.69
N ALA A 46 3.71 -9.93 -7.35
CA ALA A 46 4.20 -8.69 -6.77
C ALA A 46 3.06 -7.75 -6.35
N LYS A 47 2.10 -7.48 -7.23
CA LYS A 47 0.91 -6.66 -6.94
C LYS A 47 0.09 -7.19 -5.77
N SER A 48 0.14 -8.50 -5.53
CA SER A 48 -0.61 -9.13 -4.45
C SER A 48 0.14 -9.09 -3.12
N SER A 49 1.47 -9.28 -3.11
CA SER A 49 2.25 -9.43 -1.88
C SER A 49 3.76 -9.40 -2.11
N ALA A 50 4.46 -8.42 -1.51
CA ALA A 50 5.92 -8.42 -1.49
C ALA A 50 6.53 -9.68 -0.87
N ARG A 51 5.90 -10.26 0.16
CA ARG A 51 6.41 -11.49 0.80
C ARG A 51 6.37 -12.68 -0.15
N ASP A 52 5.33 -12.79 -0.96
CA ASP A 52 5.20 -13.90 -1.89
C ASP A 52 6.09 -13.69 -3.12
N LEU A 53 6.31 -12.44 -3.54
CA LEU A 53 7.36 -12.12 -4.51
C LEU A 53 8.74 -12.56 -4.01
N MET A 54 9.08 -12.28 -2.75
CA MET A 54 10.37 -12.71 -2.18
C MET A 54 10.53 -14.23 -2.21
N LYS A 55 9.48 -14.99 -1.87
CA LYS A 55 9.50 -16.46 -1.97
C LYS A 55 9.62 -16.94 -3.43
N LEU A 56 8.88 -16.31 -4.34
CA LEU A 56 8.89 -16.65 -5.76
C LEU A 56 10.30 -16.47 -6.35
N ARG A 57 10.97 -15.36 -6.03
CA ARG A 57 12.36 -15.08 -6.46
C ARG A 57 13.36 -16.13 -5.97
N LEU A 58 13.13 -16.71 -4.81
CA LEU A 58 14.01 -17.77 -4.26
C LEU A 58 13.82 -19.12 -4.96
N SER A 59 12.74 -19.31 -5.72
CA SER A 59 12.43 -20.61 -6.31
C SER A 59 13.22 -20.92 -7.60
N CYS A 60 13.54 -19.92 -8.43
CA CYS A 60 14.40 -20.12 -9.60
C CYS A 60 15.08 -18.82 -10.09
N LYS A 61 16.09 -18.97 -10.95
CA LYS A 61 16.86 -17.85 -11.53
C LYS A 61 16.00 -16.93 -12.41
N ASP A 62 15.06 -17.48 -13.17
CA ASP A 62 14.21 -16.70 -14.07
C ASP A 62 13.26 -15.80 -13.26
N PHE A 63 12.59 -16.34 -12.24
CA PHE A 63 11.77 -15.53 -11.33
C PHE A 63 12.58 -14.53 -10.52
N ASN A 64 13.82 -14.87 -10.16
CA ASN A 64 14.70 -13.88 -9.54
C ASN A 64 15.01 -12.73 -10.51
N HIS A 65 15.31 -13.02 -11.78
CA HIS A 65 15.57 -11.99 -12.78
C HIS A 65 14.35 -11.08 -12.97
N GLU A 66 13.19 -11.65 -13.29
CA GLU A 66 11.95 -10.89 -13.48
C GLU A 66 11.48 -10.16 -12.22
N GLY A 67 11.69 -10.77 -11.06
CA GLY A 67 11.33 -10.20 -9.76
C GLY A 67 12.16 -8.99 -9.34
N ASN A 68 13.29 -8.74 -10.01
CA ASN A 68 14.17 -7.59 -9.77
C ASN A 68 14.07 -6.51 -10.87
N GLN A 69 13.07 -6.60 -11.74
CA GLN A 69 12.84 -5.59 -12.77
C GLN A 69 12.16 -4.34 -12.19
N SER A 70 12.45 -3.19 -12.80
CA SER A 70 11.86 -1.89 -12.42
C SER A 70 10.34 -1.91 -12.36
N TYR A 71 9.70 -2.56 -13.33
CA TYR A 71 8.23 -2.72 -13.37
C TYR A 71 7.71 -3.47 -12.13
N THR A 72 8.39 -4.54 -11.71
CA THR A 72 8.02 -5.32 -10.53
C THR A 72 8.11 -4.45 -9.26
N TYR A 73 9.21 -3.72 -9.08
CA TYR A 73 9.36 -2.80 -7.94
C TYR A 73 8.33 -1.69 -7.92
N LYS A 74 7.98 -1.13 -9.09
CA LYS A 74 6.96 -0.09 -9.21
C LYS A 74 5.58 -0.55 -8.75
N HIS A 75 5.25 -1.83 -8.97
CA HIS A 75 3.89 -2.35 -8.77
C HIS A 75 3.73 -3.29 -7.56
N VAL A 76 4.80 -3.64 -6.86
CA VAL A 76 4.72 -4.52 -5.69
C VAL A 76 3.87 -3.90 -4.58
N SER A 77 2.95 -4.68 -3.99
CA SER A 77 2.21 -4.28 -2.79
C SER A 77 3.07 -4.48 -1.55
N LEU A 78 3.16 -3.44 -0.72
CA LEU A 78 3.91 -3.46 0.54
C LEU A 78 3.00 -3.70 1.74
N ASP A 79 1.68 -3.89 1.56
CA ASP A 79 0.68 -4.03 2.64
C ASP A 79 1.09 -5.06 3.71
N ASN A 80 1.68 -6.18 3.27
CA ASN A 80 2.11 -7.27 4.15
C ASN A 80 3.48 -7.04 4.80
N LEU A 81 4.15 -5.93 4.51
CA LEU A 81 5.44 -5.56 5.10
C LEU A 81 5.25 -4.52 6.20
N PRO A 82 6.03 -4.61 7.29
CA PRO A 82 6.00 -3.58 8.32
C PRO A 82 6.44 -2.23 7.72
N VAL A 83 5.93 -1.14 8.30
CA VAL A 83 6.41 0.22 7.97
C VAL A 83 7.78 0.45 8.61
N PHE A 84 7.94 -0.04 9.85
CA PHE A 84 9.18 0.01 10.62
C PHE A 84 9.66 -1.39 10.94
N LEU A 85 10.94 -1.65 10.69
CA LEU A 85 11.60 -2.86 11.15
C LEU A 85 12.47 -2.52 12.35
N TRP A 86 12.04 -2.95 13.54
CA TRP A 86 12.73 -2.74 14.82
C TRP A 86 13.91 -3.69 14.98
N GLU A 87 14.87 -3.60 14.06
CA GLU A 87 16.10 -4.37 14.05
C GLU A 87 17.28 -3.39 14.09
N PRO A 88 18.45 -3.77 14.64
CA PRO A 88 19.65 -2.96 14.54
C PRO A 88 19.95 -2.64 13.07
N LYS A 89 20.37 -1.39 12.79
CA LYS A 89 20.73 -0.95 11.42
C LYS A 89 21.82 -1.81 10.78
N SER A 90 22.70 -2.39 11.59
CA SER A 90 23.75 -3.31 11.16
C SER A 90 23.24 -4.73 10.83
N SER A 91 22.00 -5.07 11.15
CA SER A 91 21.47 -6.40 10.89
C SER A 91 21.24 -6.62 9.39
N PRO A 92 21.60 -7.81 8.84
CA PRO A 92 21.36 -8.12 7.43
C PRO A 92 19.88 -8.02 7.04
N LYS A 93 18.98 -8.34 7.99
CA LYS A 93 17.53 -8.27 7.79
C LYS A 93 17.04 -6.83 7.65
N PHE A 94 17.57 -5.91 8.47
CA PHE A 94 17.27 -4.48 8.34
C PHE A 94 17.76 -3.93 7.00
N GLN A 95 19.02 -4.18 6.64
CA GLN A 95 19.60 -3.70 5.38
C GLN A 95 18.86 -4.23 4.16
N SER A 96 18.46 -5.51 4.18
CA SER A 96 17.68 -6.12 3.09
C SER A 96 16.29 -5.49 2.96
N PHE A 97 15.62 -5.24 4.09
CA PHE A 97 14.32 -4.58 4.11
C PHE A 97 14.42 -3.13 3.62
N GLU A 98 15.37 -2.36 4.13
CA GLU A 98 15.62 -0.96 3.74
C GLU A 98 15.97 -0.86 2.26
N SER A 99 16.90 -1.68 1.77
CA SER A 99 17.26 -1.74 0.35
C SER A 99 16.06 -2.10 -0.53
N PHE A 100 15.22 -3.06 -0.11
CA PHE A 100 14.01 -3.42 -0.86
C PHE A 100 13.02 -2.25 -0.96
N VAL A 101 12.73 -1.57 0.15
CA VAL A 101 11.83 -0.41 0.17
C VAL A 101 12.42 0.74 -0.67
N GLN A 102 13.72 1.00 -0.56
CA GLN A 102 14.39 2.03 -1.35
C GLN A 102 14.35 1.72 -2.85
N ASN A 103 14.55 0.46 -3.25
CA ASN A 103 14.41 0.05 -4.65
C ASN A 103 12.99 0.26 -5.17
N CYS A 104 11.96 0.00 -4.35
CA CYS A 104 10.57 0.30 -4.70
C CYS A 104 10.38 1.80 -4.93
N ALA A 105 10.87 2.64 -4.00
CA ALA A 105 10.76 4.10 -4.10
C ALA A 105 11.51 4.66 -5.32
N ASN A 106 12.73 4.18 -5.59
CA ASN A 106 13.53 4.56 -6.75
C ASN A 106 12.85 4.21 -8.08
N ASN A 107 11.98 3.20 -8.09
CA ASN A 107 11.16 2.83 -9.24
C ASN A 107 9.75 3.45 -9.20
N SER A 108 9.57 4.52 -8.42
CA SER A 108 8.33 5.29 -8.31
C SER A 108 7.13 4.48 -7.80
N ASN A 109 7.38 3.49 -6.95
CA ASN A 109 6.31 2.84 -6.20
C ASN A 109 5.69 3.85 -5.23
N SER A 110 4.42 4.16 -5.46
CA SER A 110 3.73 5.22 -4.75
C SER A 110 3.52 4.90 -3.25
N GLU A 111 3.38 3.62 -2.90
CA GLU A 111 3.25 3.18 -1.50
C GLU A 111 4.60 3.28 -0.76
N ALA A 112 5.70 2.91 -1.42
CA ALA A 112 7.05 3.05 -0.88
C ALA A 112 7.40 4.52 -0.62
N LEU A 113 7.16 5.39 -1.62
CA LEU A 113 7.35 6.83 -1.53
C LEU A 113 6.52 7.42 -0.37
N TYR A 114 5.26 7.02 -0.24
CA TYR A 114 4.39 7.44 0.85
C TYR A 114 4.97 7.03 2.22
N ARG A 115 5.34 5.75 2.40
CA ARG A 115 5.92 5.25 3.66
C ARG A 115 7.19 6.02 4.03
N LEU A 116 8.12 6.20 3.08
CA LEU A 116 9.35 6.96 3.32
C LEU A 116 9.06 8.43 3.64
N GLY A 117 8.15 9.07 2.92
CA GLY A 117 7.76 10.46 3.14
C GLY A 117 7.14 10.69 4.52
N MET A 118 6.26 9.80 4.96
CA MET A 118 5.69 9.83 6.32
C MET A 118 6.79 9.75 7.39
N VAL A 119 7.75 8.83 7.23
CA VAL A 119 8.86 8.65 8.18
C VAL A 119 9.80 9.85 8.20
N ALA A 120 10.17 10.37 7.03
CA ALA A 120 11.05 11.53 6.91
C ALA A 120 10.41 12.77 7.55
N PHE A 121 9.15 13.06 7.19
CA PHE A 121 8.43 14.24 7.66
C PHE A 121 8.12 14.19 9.16
N PHE A 122 7.43 13.14 9.61
CA PHE A 122 6.91 13.06 10.98
C PHE A 122 7.91 12.45 11.97
N GLY A 123 8.77 11.51 11.53
CA GLY A 123 9.63 10.72 12.41
C GLY A 123 11.11 11.14 12.46
N LYS A 124 11.64 11.81 11.42
CA LYS A 124 13.08 12.12 11.31
C LYS A 124 13.42 13.61 11.29
N SER A 125 12.45 14.52 11.41
CA SER A 125 12.66 15.98 11.29
C SER A 125 13.27 16.38 9.93
N GLU A 126 13.09 15.56 8.90
CA GLU A 126 13.55 15.77 7.52
C GLU A 126 12.38 16.30 6.68
N ALA A 127 11.89 17.49 7.02
CA ALA A 127 10.62 18.02 6.49
C ALA A 127 10.63 18.16 4.96
N ASP A 128 11.68 18.73 4.37
CA ASP A 128 11.76 18.97 2.92
C ASP A 128 11.78 17.67 2.12
N LEU A 129 12.57 16.69 2.58
CA LEU A 129 12.61 15.36 1.99
C LEU A 129 11.25 14.66 2.12
N GLY A 130 10.65 14.74 3.30
CA GLY A 130 9.32 14.17 3.56
C GLY A 130 8.24 14.75 2.65
N LEU A 131 8.21 16.07 2.48
CA LEU A 131 7.31 16.77 1.56
C LEU A 131 7.52 16.32 0.12
N SER A 132 8.77 16.32 -0.36
CA SER A 132 9.11 15.90 -1.73
C SER A 132 8.66 14.45 -2.01
N LEU A 133 8.86 13.53 -1.07
CA LEU A 133 8.44 12.14 -1.22
C LEU A 133 6.91 11.98 -1.19
N LEU A 134 6.21 12.73 -0.33
CA LEU A 134 4.74 12.74 -0.28
C LEU A 134 4.12 13.32 -1.56
N GLU A 135 4.71 14.40 -2.11
CA GLU A 135 4.33 14.96 -3.41
C GLU A 135 4.52 13.95 -4.53
N GLN A 136 5.66 13.27 -4.59
CA GLN A 136 5.89 12.23 -5.59
C GLN A 136 4.88 11.09 -5.45
N ALA A 137 4.59 10.63 -4.23
CA ALA A 137 3.59 9.59 -3.99
C ALA A 137 2.18 10.03 -4.45
N ALA A 138 1.80 11.28 -4.13
CA ALA A 138 0.51 11.85 -4.55
C ALA A 138 0.40 11.97 -6.08
N ASN A 139 1.46 12.41 -6.75
CA ASN A 139 1.55 12.50 -8.21
C ASN A 139 1.45 11.13 -8.90
N HIS A 140 1.93 10.07 -8.25
CA HIS A 140 1.76 8.69 -8.70
C HIS A 140 0.42 8.05 -8.27
N GLY A 141 -0.52 8.85 -7.76
CA GLY A 141 -1.90 8.42 -7.48
C GLY A 141 -2.13 7.85 -6.08
N HIS A 142 -1.17 7.95 -5.16
CA HIS A 142 -1.37 7.47 -3.79
C HIS A 142 -2.34 8.39 -3.03
N LYS A 143 -3.58 7.91 -2.84
CA LYS A 143 -4.67 8.71 -2.24
C LYS A 143 -4.36 9.18 -0.82
N VAL A 144 -3.79 8.31 0.02
CA VAL A 144 -3.44 8.67 1.41
C VAL A 144 -2.29 9.68 1.45
N ALA A 145 -1.37 9.63 0.49
CA ALA A 145 -0.30 10.63 0.40
C ALA A 145 -0.87 12.00 0.01
N SER A 146 -1.80 12.02 -0.95
CA SER A 146 -2.53 13.24 -1.34
C SER A 146 -3.29 13.85 -0.16
N TYR A 147 -3.90 13.01 0.68
CA TYR A 147 -4.59 13.45 1.90
C TYR A 147 -3.63 14.09 2.89
N VAL A 148 -2.55 13.38 3.26
CA VAL A 148 -1.57 13.88 4.22
C VAL A 148 -0.88 15.15 3.71
N LEU A 149 -0.48 15.17 2.44
CA LEU A 149 0.08 16.36 1.81
C LEU A 149 -0.90 17.54 1.87
N GLY A 150 -2.18 17.31 1.59
CA GLY A 150 -3.22 18.32 1.73
C GLY A 150 -3.28 18.91 3.15
N ILE A 151 -3.24 18.05 4.18
CA ILE A 151 -3.23 18.51 5.58
C ILE A 151 -1.97 19.32 5.93
N ILE A 152 -0.80 18.86 5.49
CA ILE A 152 0.47 19.58 5.73
C ILE A 152 0.42 20.96 5.06
N LEU A 153 -0.01 21.01 3.80
CA LEU A 153 -0.09 22.25 3.03
C LEU A 153 -1.11 23.25 3.61
N ILE A 154 -2.26 22.78 4.12
CA ILE A 154 -3.21 23.67 4.81
C ILE A 154 -2.65 24.19 6.14
N SER A 155 -1.79 23.42 6.79
CA SER A 155 -1.11 23.83 8.02
C SER A 155 0.05 24.81 7.76
N SER A 156 0.39 25.09 6.50
CA SER A 156 1.41 26.06 6.11
C SER A 156 0.96 27.50 6.40
N VAL A 157 1.93 28.40 6.57
CA VAL A 157 1.70 29.85 6.66
C VAL A 157 1.45 30.45 5.27
N ASP A 158 2.01 29.83 4.23
CA ASP A 158 1.90 30.27 2.85
C ASP A 158 0.47 30.09 2.29
N VAL A 159 -0.10 31.15 1.74
CA VAL A 159 -1.48 31.16 1.24
C VAL A 159 -1.64 30.25 0.03
N ASP A 160 -0.67 30.22 -0.87
CA ASP A 160 -0.73 29.39 -2.08
C ASP A 160 -0.69 27.89 -1.73
N SER A 161 0.14 27.52 -0.76
CA SER A 161 0.19 26.19 -0.17
C SER A 161 -1.17 25.80 0.40
N ARG A 162 -1.81 26.68 1.18
CA ARG A 162 -3.13 26.41 1.77
C ARG A 162 -4.19 26.17 0.70
N VAL A 163 -4.20 26.96 -0.38
CA VAL A 163 -5.12 26.78 -1.51
C VAL A 163 -4.90 25.42 -2.18
N LYS A 164 -3.65 25.07 -2.51
CA LYS A 164 -3.30 23.75 -3.07
C LYS A 164 -3.72 22.61 -2.15
N GLY A 165 -3.54 22.77 -0.84
CA GLY A 165 -3.95 21.79 0.15
C GLY A 165 -5.46 21.55 0.16
N VAL A 166 -6.26 22.61 0.10
CA VAL A 166 -7.73 22.52 -0.02
C VAL A 166 -8.14 21.81 -1.30
N GLU A 167 -7.51 22.10 -2.43
CA GLU A 167 -7.81 21.46 -3.72
C GLU A 167 -7.58 19.93 -3.67
N LEU A 168 -6.46 19.50 -3.06
CA LEU A 168 -6.16 18.08 -2.85
C LEU A 168 -7.25 17.41 -2.02
N LEU A 169 -7.64 18.02 -0.89
CA LEU A 169 -8.66 17.44 -0.02
C LEU A 169 -10.05 17.43 -0.68
N LYS A 170 -10.41 18.47 -1.46
CA LYS A 170 -11.64 18.49 -2.26
C LYS A 170 -11.72 17.34 -3.24
N LYS A 171 -10.60 17.00 -3.90
CA LYS A 171 -10.54 15.85 -4.82
C LYS A 171 -10.83 14.54 -4.09
N ILE A 172 -10.22 14.34 -2.92
CA ILE A 172 -10.40 13.13 -2.11
C ILE A 172 -11.81 13.04 -1.52
N GLN A 173 -12.39 14.18 -1.14
CA GLN A 173 -13.75 14.24 -0.62
C GLN A 173 -14.78 13.82 -1.68
N ARG A 174 -14.62 14.25 -2.94
CA ARG A 174 -15.50 13.81 -4.04
C ARG A 174 -15.49 12.29 -4.22
N ASP A 175 -14.38 11.64 -3.92
CA ASP A 175 -14.23 10.18 -3.93
C ASP A 175 -14.75 9.50 -2.64
N GLY A 176 -15.28 10.25 -1.67
CA GLY A 176 -15.70 9.73 -0.35
C GLY A 176 -14.53 9.22 0.50
N GLY A 177 -13.30 9.71 0.25
CA GLY A 177 -12.07 9.08 0.74
C GLY A 177 -11.48 9.64 2.03
N ILE A 178 -11.99 10.76 2.58
CA ILE A 178 -11.34 11.50 3.67
C ILE A 178 -11.18 10.65 4.93
N SER A 179 -12.27 10.08 5.46
CA SER A 179 -12.23 9.28 6.69
C SER A 179 -11.34 8.05 6.55
N ARG A 180 -11.40 7.38 5.39
CA ARG A 180 -10.52 6.24 5.08
C ARG A 180 -9.06 6.65 5.05
N CYS A 181 -8.71 7.73 4.35
CA CYS A 181 -7.33 8.22 4.29
C CYS A 181 -6.79 8.59 5.67
N ARG A 182 -7.62 9.21 6.52
CA ARG A 182 -7.26 9.49 7.91
C ARG A 182 -6.94 8.21 8.66
N ILE A 183 -7.82 7.20 8.64
CA ILE A 183 -7.61 5.91 9.31
C ILE A 183 -6.31 5.24 8.81
N GLU A 184 -6.10 5.19 7.50
CA GLU A 184 -4.89 4.59 6.92
C GLU A 184 -3.62 5.33 7.33
N SER A 185 -3.64 6.67 7.32
CA SER A 185 -2.49 7.46 7.79
C SER A 185 -2.19 7.25 9.28
N ASN A 186 -3.22 7.06 10.11
CA ASN A 186 -3.07 6.79 11.54
C ASN A 186 -2.33 5.47 11.81
N LYS A 187 -2.52 4.45 10.96
CA LYS A 187 -1.82 3.15 11.11
C LYS A 187 -0.30 3.29 11.04
N ILE A 188 0.19 4.31 10.33
CA ILE A 188 1.62 4.63 10.21
C ILE A 188 2.07 5.55 11.35
N LEU A 189 1.32 6.63 11.61
CA LEU A 189 1.63 7.59 12.66
C LEU A 189 1.73 6.92 14.03
N GLY A 190 0.77 6.06 14.38
CA GLY A 190 0.76 5.35 15.66
C GLY A 190 1.79 4.24 15.81
N ARG A 191 2.69 4.07 14.84
CA ARG A 191 3.83 3.14 14.92
C ARG A 191 5.17 3.85 14.99
N MET A 192 5.20 5.18 15.04
CA MET A 192 6.44 5.95 15.01
C MET A 192 6.53 6.93 16.16
N TRP A 193 7.76 7.24 16.58
CA TRP A 193 8.00 8.35 17.47
C TRP A 193 7.91 9.66 16.69
N LEU A 194 6.91 10.47 17.01
CA LEU A 194 6.67 11.73 16.31
C LEU A 194 7.69 12.77 16.78
N LYS A 195 8.37 13.39 15.81
CA LYS A 195 9.32 14.48 16.01
C LYS A 195 8.84 15.80 15.42
N ASN A 196 8.02 15.73 14.38
CA ASN A 196 7.43 16.90 13.74
C ASN A 196 5.93 16.93 14.01
N ILE A 197 5.46 17.98 14.66
CA ILE A 197 4.04 18.20 14.94
C ILE A 197 3.60 19.38 14.09
N LEU A 198 2.46 19.25 13.41
CA LEU A 198 1.88 20.35 12.68
C LEU A 198 1.44 21.43 13.66
N SER A 199 2.09 22.59 13.58
CA SER A 199 1.69 23.76 14.36
C SER A 199 0.45 24.36 13.72
N HIS A 200 -0.69 24.30 14.39
CA HIS A 200 -1.92 24.95 13.93
C HIS A 200 -1.79 26.47 14.10
N GLN A 201 -1.11 27.14 13.16
CA GLN A 201 -0.74 28.55 13.34
C GLN A 201 -1.94 29.49 13.20
N LYS A 202 -2.84 29.22 12.23
CA LYS A 202 -4.05 30.01 12.02
C LYS A 202 -5.18 29.14 11.47
N PRO A 203 -6.42 29.26 11.98
CA PRO A 203 -7.56 28.57 11.38
C PRO A 203 -7.81 29.07 9.95
N MET A 204 -8.37 28.21 9.12
CA MET A 204 -8.94 28.56 7.82
C MET A 204 -10.10 29.53 8.00
N CYS A 205 -11.00 29.25 8.94
CA CYS A 205 -12.15 30.11 9.22
C CYS A 205 -11.81 31.15 10.29
N GLU A 206 -11.82 32.42 9.90
CA GLU A 206 -11.64 33.56 10.81
C GLU A 206 -12.96 34.05 11.42
N ASN A 207 -14.10 33.61 10.88
CA ASN A 207 -15.42 34.04 11.36
C ASN A 207 -15.72 33.44 12.75
N GLN A 208 -15.86 34.32 13.74
CA GLN A 208 -16.11 33.96 15.14
C GLN A 208 -17.53 33.40 15.36
N PHE A 209 -18.47 33.67 14.46
CA PHE A 209 -19.85 33.18 14.55
C PHE A 209 -20.02 31.75 14.04
N CYS A 210 -19.01 31.19 13.36
CA CYS A 210 -19.08 29.82 12.87
C CYS A 210 -18.78 28.81 13.99
N LYS A 211 -19.56 27.73 14.04
CA LYS A 211 -19.38 26.56 14.89
C LYS A 211 -18.18 25.76 14.39
N LYS A 212 -17.02 25.98 15.02
CA LYS A 212 -15.75 25.34 14.66
C LYS A 212 -15.73 23.81 14.78
N ASP A 213 -16.62 23.24 15.60
CA ASP A 213 -16.72 21.80 15.82
C ASP A 213 -17.80 21.11 14.98
N GLY A 214 -18.54 21.87 14.16
CA GLY A 214 -19.69 21.38 13.41
C GLY A 214 -20.89 21.04 14.30
N GLY A 215 -22.09 21.04 13.70
CA GLY A 215 -23.32 20.59 14.34
C GLY A 215 -23.61 19.13 14.01
N ARG A 216 -24.05 18.34 14.99
CA ARG A 216 -24.60 17.00 14.74
C ARG A 216 -26.03 17.13 14.22
N LYS A 217 -26.39 16.40 13.16
CA LYS A 217 -27.81 16.18 12.84
C LYS A 217 -28.49 15.54 14.05
N GLY A 218 -29.57 16.14 14.53
CA GLY A 218 -30.29 15.73 15.74
C GLY A 218 -31.06 14.41 15.63
N SER A 219 -30.52 13.38 14.98
CA SER A 219 -31.14 12.06 14.94
C SER A 219 -30.61 11.20 16.09
N LYS A 220 -31.53 10.65 16.89
CA LYS A 220 -31.32 9.82 18.09
C LYS A 220 -30.66 8.45 17.78
N TRP A 221 -30.27 8.21 16.53
CA TRP A 221 -29.73 6.96 16.00
C TRP A 221 -28.54 7.17 15.05
N ALA A 222 -27.83 8.30 15.15
CA ALA A 222 -26.59 8.49 14.40
C ALA A 222 -25.50 7.60 15.02
N SER A 223 -25.03 6.59 14.27
CA SER A 223 -23.85 5.82 14.64
C SER A 223 -22.65 6.77 14.76
N ASP A 224 -21.89 6.66 15.85
CA ASP A 224 -20.85 7.63 16.28
C ASP A 224 -19.69 7.86 15.29
N ASP A 225 -19.66 7.18 14.14
CA ASP A 225 -18.45 7.03 13.31
C ASP A 225 -18.50 7.70 11.93
N LYS A 226 -19.56 8.44 11.57
CA LYS A 226 -19.66 9.06 10.23
C LYS A 226 -19.43 10.57 10.27
N GLU A 227 -18.25 10.99 9.81
CA GLU A 227 -17.95 12.42 9.53
C GLU A 227 -18.94 13.05 8.55
N ASP A 228 -19.61 12.24 7.73
CA ASP A 228 -20.61 12.68 6.77
C ASP A 228 -21.88 13.27 7.42
N ASP A 229 -22.08 13.05 8.73
CA ASP A 229 -23.23 13.56 9.48
C ASP A 229 -22.95 14.90 10.20
N VAL A 230 -21.72 15.42 10.09
CA VAL A 230 -21.33 16.71 10.66
C VAL A 230 -21.66 17.84 9.68
N ILE A 231 -22.49 18.78 10.13
CA ILE A 231 -22.85 19.98 9.38
C ILE A 231 -21.91 21.12 9.78
N PHE A 232 -21.26 21.75 8.80
CA PHE A 232 -20.40 22.90 9.02
C PHE A 232 -21.06 24.18 8.48
N ASP A 233 -20.85 25.29 9.17
CA ASP A 233 -21.39 26.59 8.77
C ASP A 233 -20.71 27.14 7.50
N CYS A 234 -19.46 26.75 7.25
CA CYS A 234 -18.73 27.07 6.03
C CYS A 234 -17.72 25.97 5.67
N GLU A 235 -17.17 26.07 4.45
CA GLU A 235 -16.17 25.12 3.96
C GLU A 235 -14.86 25.17 4.76
N ASP A 236 -14.42 26.36 5.16
CA ASP A 236 -13.21 26.53 5.95
C ASP A 236 -13.30 25.85 7.32
N CYS A 237 -14.47 25.91 7.99
CA CYS A 237 -14.71 25.18 9.24
C CYS A 237 -14.58 23.67 9.08
N LYS A 238 -14.96 23.13 7.92
CA LYS A 238 -14.79 21.70 7.65
C LYS A 238 -13.32 21.32 7.54
N TRP A 239 -12.50 22.15 6.89
CA TRP A 239 -11.07 21.90 6.79
C TRP A 239 -10.38 22.06 8.14
N ASP A 240 -10.74 23.08 8.92
CA ASP A 240 -10.29 23.24 10.31
C ASP A 240 -10.62 22.01 11.16
N TYR A 241 -11.84 21.48 11.04
CA TYR A 241 -12.24 20.24 11.74
C TYR A 241 -11.43 19.03 11.28
N THR A 242 -11.20 18.90 9.96
CA THR A 242 -10.39 17.81 9.39
C THR A 242 -8.95 17.85 9.92
N ILE A 243 -8.34 19.04 9.98
CA ILE A 243 -7.00 19.24 10.53
C ILE A 243 -6.98 18.96 12.03
N LYS A 244 -7.98 19.43 12.78
CA LYS A 244 -8.13 19.14 14.22
C LYS A 244 -8.13 17.64 14.48
N LEU A 245 -8.87 16.86 13.69
CA LEU A 245 -8.90 15.41 13.82
C LEU A 245 -7.57 14.76 13.47
N PHE A 246 -6.87 15.26 12.45
CA PHE A 246 -5.54 14.78 12.12
C PHE A 246 -4.54 15.06 13.24
N ASN A 247 -4.55 16.27 13.79
CA ASN A 247 -3.67 16.67 14.88
C ASN A 247 -3.91 15.85 16.16
N LYS A 248 -5.16 15.43 16.44
CA LYS A 248 -5.42 14.48 17.54
C LYS A 248 -4.65 13.17 17.39
N MET A 249 -4.42 12.71 16.15
CA MET A 249 -3.60 11.52 15.90
C MET A 249 -2.11 11.78 16.17
N LEU A 250 -1.66 13.03 16.06
CA LEU A 250 -0.28 13.42 16.36
C LEU A 250 -0.02 13.61 17.86
N SER A 251 -1.06 13.88 18.65
CA SER A 251 -0.95 14.14 20.10
C SER A 251 -1.28 12.93 20.99
N GLY A 252 -1.74 11.82 20.41
CA GLY A 252 -2.28 10.66 21.14
C GLY A 252 -1.27 9.55 21.47
N HIS A 253 0.03 9.84 21.48
CA HIS A 253 1.11 8.86 21.68
C HIS A 253 2.06 9.26 22.80
#